data_AF-A0A6P2I095-F1
#
_entry.id   AF-A0A6P2I095-F1
#
_cell.length_a   1.000
_cell.length_b   1.000
_cell.length_c   1.000
_cell.angle_alpha   90.00
_cell.angle_beta   90.00
_cell.angle_gamma   90.00
#
_symmetry.space_group_name_H-M   'P 1'
#
loop_
_entity.id
_entity.type
_entity.pdbx_description
1 polymer ?
#
loop_
_entity_poly.entity_id
_entity_poly.type
_entity_poly.pdbx_seq_one_letter_code
_entity_poly.pdbx_strand_id
1 'polypeptide(L)'
;MAGSIVISKDVRVPVSTSQFDYLVSRIGDQFGLSDIWVKDEVYLPMEEGGMSFISTESLNSNELSIFLTAVMRARTASQDEGSFLLYEGVWNQLVEKLRQDARLGVSGN
;
A
#
# COMPACT_ATOMS: atom_id res chain seq x y z
N MET A 1 1.63 -15.90 -10.87
CA MET A 1 0.50 -15.01 -11.26
C MET A 1 0.88 -13.60 -10.83
N ALA A 2 0.68 -12.59 -11.69
CA ALA A 2 0.96 -11.20 -11.34
C ALA A 2 -0.04 -10.69 -10.30
N GLY A 3 0.36 -9.73 -9.47
CA GLY A 3 -0.45 -9.18 -8.38
C GLY A 3 -0.87 -7.73 -8.61
N SER A 4 -1.58 -7.15 -7.65
CA SER A 4 -1.92 -5.72 -7.68
C SER A 4 -2.09 -5.11 -6.29
N ILE A 5 -1.88 -3.81 -6.18
CA ILE A 5 -2.35 -3.02 -5.03
C ILE A 5 -3.57 -2.23 -5.51
N VAL A 6 -4.73 -2.55 -4.95
CA VAL A 6 -6.00 -1.90 -5.29
C VAL A 6 -6.16 -0.69 -4.38
N ILE A 7 -6.18 0.50 -4.98
CA ILE A 7 -6.33 1.75 -4.23
C ILE A 7 -7.81 2.06 -4.05
N SER A 8 -8.53 2.03 -5.17
CA SER A 8 -9.98 2.19 -5.25
C SER A 8 -10.52 1.35 -6.41
N LYS A 9 -11.84 1.34 -6.61
CA LYS A 9 -12.52 0.55 -7.65
C LYS A 9 -11.87 0.66 -9.04
N ASP A 10 -11.44 1.87 -9.41
CA ASP A 10 -10.90 2.16 -10.74
C ASP A 10 -9.38 2.46 -10.73
N VAL A 11 -8.75 2.54 -9.54
CA VAL A 11 -7.33 2.88 -9.40
C VAL A 11 -6.56 1.72 -8.80
N ARG A 12 -5.60 1.19 -9.56
CA ARG A 12 -4.76 0.05 -9.16
C ARG A 12 -3.31 0.28 -9.56
N VAL A 13 -2.39 -0.34 -8.82
CA VAL A 13 -0.97 -0.48 -9.17
C VAL A 13 -0.72 -1.93 -9.58
N PRO A 14 -0.59 -2.24 -10.87
CA PRO A 14 -0.23 -3.59 -11.31
C PRO A 14 1.23 -3.88 -10.95
N VAL A 15 1.50 -5.08 -10.44
CA VAL A 15 2.83 -5.48 -9.99
C VAL A 15 3.16 -6.92 -10.39
N SER A 16 4.44 -7.23 -10.59
CA SER A 16 4.90 -8.62 -10.67
C SER A 16 4.72 -9.32 -9.31
N THR A 17 4.81 -10.66 -9.29
CA THR A 17 4.79 -11.42 -8.03
C THR A 17 5.91 -10.97 -7.07
N SER A 18 7.14 -10.81 -7.58
CA SER A 18 8.27 -10.34 -6.77
C SER A 18 8.08 -8.93 -6.22
N GLN A 19 7.49 -8.03 -7.01
CA GLN A 19 7.16 -6.68 -6.55
C GLN A 19 6.03 -6.70 -5.51
N PHE A 20 5.01 -7.55 -5.70
CA PHE A 20 3.93 -7.72 -4.73
C PHE A 20 4.48 -8.20 -3.40
N ASP A 21 5.17 -9.33 -3.38
CA ASP A 21 5.72 -9.94 -2.16
C ASP A 21 6.67 -8.97 -1.42
N TYR A 22 7.50 -8.25 -2.19
CA TYR A 22 8.38 -7.22 -1.65
C TYR A 22 7.58 -6.08 -0.98
N LEU A 23 6.61 -5.49 -1.68
CA LEU A 23 5.86 -4.36 -1.16
C LEU A 23 5.01 -4.75 0.06
N VAL A 24 4.28 -5.86 0.00
CA VAL A 24 3.39 -6.27 1.09
C VAL A 24 4.16 -6.61 2.36
N SER A 25 5.35 -7.21 2.23
CA SER A 25 6.22 -7.46 3.37
C SER A 25 6.70 -6.14 3.98
N ARG A 26 7.26 -5.22 3.18
CA ARG A 26 7.81 -3.96 3.71
C ARG A 26 6.75 -3.04 4.29
N ILE A 27 5.58 -2.94 3.66
CA ILE A 27 4.47 -2.12 4.16
C ILE A 27 3.92 -2.71 5.46
N GLY A 28 3.78 -4.04 5.52
CA GLY A 28 3.22 -4.76 6.66
C GLY A 28 4.02 -4.62 7.96
N ASP A 29 5.33 -4.35 7.85
CA ASP A 29 6.24 -4.15 8.99
C ASP A 29 6.18 -2.74 9.58
N GLN A 30 5.48 -1.79 8.94
CA GLN A 30 5.48 -0.38 9.33
C GLN A 30 4.22 0.09 10.04
N PHE A 31 3.26 -0.80 10.25
CA PHE A 31 2.07 -0.50 11.05
C PHE A 31 2.40 -0.56 12.54
N GLY A 32 1.97 0.47 13.27
CA GLY A 32 2.01 0.44 14.73
C GLY A 32 0.89 -0.44 15.31
N LEU A 33 1.00 -0.79 16.60
CA LEU A 33 -0.04 -1.57 17.31
C LEU A 33 -1.42 -0.91 17.25
N SER A 34 -1.48 0.43 17.25
CA SER A 34 -2.72 1.20 17.17
C SER A 34 -3.36 1.20 15.79
N ASP A 35 -2.61 0.81 14.76
CA ASP A 35 -3.01 0.88 13.34
C ASP A 35 -3.17 -0.53 12.73
N ILE A 36 -3.01 -1.59 13.53
CA ILE A 36 -2.97 -2.97 13.03
C ILE A 36 -4.28 -3.38 12.34
N TRP A 37 -5.40 -2.87 12.83
CA TRP A 37 -6.71 -3.12 12.23
C TRP A 37 -6.82 -2.60 10.79
N VAL A 38 -6.11 -1.50 10.44
CA VAL A 38 -6.03 -1.00 9.06
C VAL A 38 -5.24 -1.97 8.19
N LYS A 39 -4.16 -2.55 8.73
CA LYS A 39 -3.39 -3.59 8.03
C LYS A 39 -4.28 -4.80 7.76
N ASP A 40 -4.95 -5.32 8.78
CA ASP A 40 -5.79 -6.51 8.68
C ASP A 40 -6.88 -6.32 7.62
N GLU A 41 -7.52 -5.15 7.58
CA GLU A 41 -8.54 -4.84 6.58
C GLU A 41 -7.95 -4.78 5.16
N VAL A 42 -6.79 -4.14 4.98
CA VAL A 42 -6.15 -4.03 3.66
C VAL A 42 -5.62 -5.36 3.15
N TYR A 43 -5.11 -6.20 4.05
CA TYR A 43 -4.45 -7.47 3.76
C TYR A 43 -5.44 -8.64 3.70
N LEU A 44 -6.70 -8.43 4.13
CA LEU A 44 -7.77 -9.43 4.13
C LEU A 44 -7.87 -10.25 2.82
N PRO A 45 -7.84 -9.64 1.60
CA PRO A 45 -7.96 -10.42 0.38
C PRO A 45 -6.79 -11.39 0.16
N MET A 46 -5.59 -11.04 0.66
CA MET A 46 -4.40 -11.88 0.57
C MET A 46 -4.40 -12.95 1.65
N GLU A 47 -4.67 -12.58 2.90
CA GLU A 47 -4.54 -13.45 4.07
C GLU A 47 -5.70 -14.46 4.18
N GLU A 48 -6.95 -14.01 3.97
CA GLU A 48 -8.12 -14.89 4.01
C GLU A 48 -8.54 -15.37 2.62
N GLY A 49 -8.40 -14.51 1.61
CA GLY A 49 -8.83 -14.82 0.25
C GLY A 49 -7.81 -15.58 -0.60
N GLY A 50 -6.56 -15.68 -0.15
CA GLY A 50 -5.47 -16.28 -0.93
C GLY A 50 -5.17 -15.54 -2.24
N MET A 51 -5.59 -14.28 -2.36
CA MET A 51 -5.47 -13.49 -3.58
C MET A 51 -4.10 -12.80 -3.65
N SER A 52 -3.58 -12.61 -4.87
CA SER A 52 -2.37 -11.82 -5.09
C SER A 52 -2.66 -10.31 -5.16
N PHE A 53 -3.51 -9.81 -4.27
CA PHE A 53 -3.73 -8.37 -4.12
C PHE A 53 -4.07 -7.99 -2.68
N ILE A 54 -3.75 -6.74 -2.34
CA ILE A 54 -4.26 -6.04 -1.15
C ILE A 54 -5.15 -4.89 -1.61
N SER A 55 -6.12 -4.48 -0.79
CA SER A 55 -7.11 -3.47 -1.19
C SER A 55 -7.31 -2.41 -0.12
N THR A 56 -7.18 -1.13 -0.49
CA THR A 56 -7.56 0.00 0.36
C THR A 56 -8.95 0.53 0.02
N GLU A 57 -9.77 -0.20 -0.76
CA GLU A 57 -11.04 0.33 -1.29
C GLU A 57 -12.11 0.59 -0.22
N SER A 58 -12.09 -0.18 0.87
CA SER A 58 -13.04 -0.05 1.99
C SER A 58 -12.65 1.04 2.97
N LEU A 59 -11.39 1.49 2.95
CA LEU A 59 -10.88 2.48 3.89
C LEU A 59 -11.51 3.87 3.68
N ASN A 60 -11.81 4.54 4.79
CA ASN A 60 -12.12 5.96 4.82
C ASN A 60 -10.85 6.84 4.73
N SER A 61 -11.04 8.16 4.70
CA SER A 61 -9.94 9.14 4.56
C SER A 61 -8.85 9.03 5.64
N ASN A 62 -9.25 8.79 6.89
CA ASN A 62 -8.30 8.71 8.01
C ASN A 62 -7.48 7.42 7.92
N GLU A 63 -8.16 6.29 7.67
CA GLU A 63 -7.54 4.99 7.45
C GLU A 63 -6.59 4.98 6.26
N LEU A 64 -7.00 5.59 5.14
CA LEU A 64 -6.15 5.71 3.96
C LEU A 64 -4.91 6.57 4.23
N SER A 65 -5.04 7.61 5.07
CA SER A 65 -3.91 8.43 5.51
C SER A 65 -2.93 7.64 6.37
N ILE A 66 -3.44 6.78 7.26
CA ILE A 66 -2.62 5.84 8.05
C ILE A 66 -1.88 4.88 7.12
N PHE A 67 -2.57 4.28 6.15
CA PHE A 67 -1.97 3.39 5.16
C PHE A 67 -0.87 4.09 4.33
N LEU A 68 -1.15 5.29 3.80
CA LEU A 68 -0.16 6.09 3.08
C LEU A 68 1.06 6.42 3.95
N THR A 69 0.85 6.71 5.23
CA THR A 69 1.94 6.95 6.18
C THR A 69 2.80 5.70 6.36
N ALA A 70 2.19 4.52 6.50
CA ALA A 70 2.91 3.24 6.58
C ALA A 70 3.70 2.96 5.29
N VAL A 71 3.10 3.19 4.12
CA VAL A 71 3.77 3.08 2.80
C VAL A 71 4.98 4.00 2.70
N MET A 72 4.86 5.25 3.14
CA MET A 72 5.97 6.20 3.11
C MET A 72 7.09 5.80 4.07
N ARG A 73 6.76 5.31 5.27
CA ARG A 73 7.75 4.77 6.21
C ARG A 73 8.47 3.55 5.63
N ALA A 74 7.73 2.65 4.99
CA ALA A 74 8.28 1.45 4.35
C ALA A 74 9.25 1.81 3.24
N ARG A 75 8.85 2.75 2.37
CA ARG A 75 9.71 3.27 1.31
C ARG A 75 11.01 3.83 1.88
N THR A 76 10.94 4.68 2.92
CA THR A 76 12.13 5.26 3.56
C THR A 76 13.02 4.19 4.18
N ALA A 77 12.45 3.24 4.94
CA ALA A 77 13.22 2.15 5.53
C ALA A 77 13.90 1.27 4.46
N SER A 78 13.25 1.09 3.32
CA SER A 78 13.81 0.32 2.20
C SER A 78 14.88 1.07 1.41
N GLN A 79 15.07 2.38 1.57
CA GLN A 79 16.12 3.12 0.86
C GLN A 79 17.54 2.65 1.21
N ASP A 80 17.71 2.10 2.41
CA ASP A 80 18.99 1.54 2.86
C ASP A 80 19.26 0.13 2.29
N GLU A 81 18.28 -0.48 1.62
CA GLU A 81 18.43 -1.79 0.97
C GLU A 81 19.14 -1.63 -0.39
N GLY A 82 20.17 -2.45 -0.66
CA GLY A 82 20.86 -2.44 -1.96
C GLY A 82 19.96 -2.77 -3.16
N SER A 83 18.80 -3.36 -2.91
CA SER A 83 17.76 -3.67 -3.90
C SER A 83 16.81 -2.50 -4.18
N PHE A 84 16.85 -1.40 -3.42
CA PHE A 84 15.87 -0.31 -3.50
C PHE A 84 15.68 0.22 -4.92
N LEU A 85 16.77 0.45 -5.65
CA LEU A 85 16.75 0.99 -7.01
C LEU A 85 15.96 0.12 -8.00
N LEU A 86 15.82 -1.19 -7.72
CA LEU A 86 15.02 -2.11 -8.54
C LEU A 86 13.52 -1.95 -8.32
N TYR A 87 13.12 -1.42 -7.15
CA TYR A 87 11.73 -1.27 -6.73
C TYR A 87 11.29 0.20 -6.60
N GLU A 88 12.20 1.16 -6.75
CA GLU A 88 11.90 2.59 -6.61
C GLU A 88 10.77 3.04 -7.54
N GLY A 89 10.75 2.54 -8.79
CA GLY A 89 9.71 2.87 -9.75
C GLY A 89 8.30 2.43 -9.31
N VAL A 90 8.17 1.28 -8.64
CA VAL A 90 6.87 0.82 -8.13
C VAL A 90 6.47 1.54 -6.84
N TRP A 91 7.44 1.87 -5.97
CA TRP A 91 7.20 2.72 -4.81
C TRP A 91 6.64 4.09 -5.21
N ASN A 92 7.24 4.74 -6.21
CA ASN A 92 6.82 6.06 -6.67
C ASN A 92 5.40 6.01 -7.25
N GLN A 93 5.08 5.00 -8.06
CA GLN A 93 3.71 4.80 -8.59
C GLN A 93 2.68 4.58 -7.48
N LEU A 94 3.01 3.77 -6.47
CA LEU A 94 2.12 3.51 -5.34
C LEU A 94 1.84 4.79 -4.55
N VAL A 95 2.89 5.53 -4.18
CA VAL A 95 2.76 6.79 -3.42
C VAL A 95 2.00 7.84 -4.22
N GLU A 96 2.27 7.96 -5.53
CA GLU A 96 1.57 8.90 -6.39
C GLU A 96 0.07 8.60 -6.47
N LYS A 97 -0.31 7.34 -6.73
CA LYS A 97 -1.72 6.95 -6.83
C LYS A 97 -2.48 7.09 -5.51
N LEU A 98 -1.83 6.79 -4.39
CA LEU A 98 -2.40 7.03 -3.07
C LEU A 98 -2.66 8.52 -2.83
N ARG A 99 -1.68 9.39 -3.13
CA ARG A 99 -1.81 10.85 -2.96
C ARG A 99 -2.88 11.48 -3.85
N GLN A 100 -3.12 10.90 -5.03
CA GLN A 100 -4.15 11.33 -5.96
C GLN A 100 -5.55 10.80 -5.60
N ASP A 101 -5.67 9.95 -4.58
CA ASP A 101 -6.95 9.41 -4.15
C ASP A 101 -7.84 10.54 -3.57
N ALA A 102 -9.06 10.64 -4.09
CA ALA A 102 -10.02 11.67 -3.72
C ALA A 102 -10.34 11.69 -2.21
N ARG A 103 -10.21 10.56 -1.52
CA ARG A 103 -10.46 10.47 -0.06
C ARG A 103 -9.43 11.26 0.75
N LEU A 104 -8.20 11.43 0.24
CA LEU A 104 -7.19 12.29 0.88
C LEU A 104 -7.37 13.78 0.51
N GLY A 105 -8.16 14.06 -0.52
CA GLY A 105 -8.32 15.36 -1.13
C GLY A 105 -9.54 16.15 -0.66
N VAL A 106 -9.98 16.09 0.61
CA VAL A 106 -10.88 17.11 1.19
C VAL A 106 -10.67 17.26 2.70
N SER A 107 -9.84 18.24 3.08
CA SER A 107 -10.09 19.06 4.27
C SER A 107 -9.92 20.50 3.83
N GLY A 108 -11.00 21.09 3.31
CA GLY A 108 -10.99 22.43 2.75
C GLY A 108 -12.15 22.70 1.80
N ASN A 109 -13.37 22.79 2.34
CA ASN A 109 -14.14 24.04 2.39
C ASN A 109 -15.38 23.87 3.28
#